data_AF-A0A940SSE6-F1
#
_entry.id   AF-A0A940SSE6-F1
#
_cell.length_a   1.000
_cell.length_b   1.000
_cell.length_c   1.000
_cell.angle_alpha   90.00
_cell.angle_beta   90.00
_cell.angle_gamma   90.00
#
_symmetry.space_group_name_H-M   'P 1'
#
loop_
_entity.id
_entity.type
_entity.pdbx_description
1 polymer ?
#
loop_
_entity_poly.entity_id
_entity_poly.type
_entity_poly.pdbx_seq_one_letter_code
_entity_poly.pdbx_strand_id
1 'polypeptide(L)'
;MLDLIKARLVKYFRSPLFYIAALVSLVSGIYGGVYCTYFKDEAGIIINCSADDMWMLTAIWAVIVLVAMCAGREFSDGTIRNKIAVGHTKTVIFLAEVIVAAIMTGIIYLLNIVPTAIGGWYFINEIPTLYAVEWFVNICLTFELMSIFAVTVTFLLAKRAVAVVAAFALHFVLYIILGFTDGYYYNFDEPRFGTLTS
;
A
#
# COMPACT_ATOMS: atom_id res chain seq x y z
N MET A 1 8.73 -22.72 -10.87
CA MET A 1 8.39 -21.39 -10.32
C MET A 1 6.94 -21.35 -9.83
N LEU A 2 5.96 -21.82 -10.62
CA LEU A 2 4.55 -21.89 -10.21
C LEU A 2 4.32 -22.65 -8.89
N ASP A 3 5.05 -23.74 -8.65
CA ASP A 3 4.92 -24.51 -7.40
C ASP A 3 5.37 -23.71 -6.17
N LEU A 4 6.39 -22.87 -6.32
CA LEU A 4 6.83 -21.95 -5.27
C LEU A 4 5.73 -20.92 -4.97
N ILE A 5 5.15 -20.30 -6.01
CA ILE A 5 4.09 -19.29 -5.86
C ILE A 5 2.87 -19.89 -5.16
N LYS A 6 2.39 -21.05 -5.62
CA LYS A 6 1.23 -21.74 -5.03
C LYS A 6 1.46 -22.09 -3.56
N ALA A 7 2.62 -22.69 -3.25
CA ALA A 7 2.96 -23.05 -1.88
C ALA A 7 3.05 -21.82 -0.97
N ARG A 8 3.51 -20.68 -1.50
CA ARG A 8 3.64 -19.43 -0.75
C ARG A 8 2.30 -18.76 -0.51
N LEU A 9 1.44 -18.65 -1.52
CA LEU A 9 0.09 -18.14 -1.37
C LEU A 9 -0.67 -18.90 -0.27
N VAL A 10 -0.63 -20.24 -0.30
CA VAL A 10 -1.28 -21.07 0.74
C VAL A 10 -0.75 -20.76 2.14
N LYS A 11 0.55 -20.52 2.28
CA LYS A 11 1.14 -20.14 3.58
C LYS A 11 0.67 -18.75 4.04
N TYR A 12 0.56 -17.79 3.13
CA TYR A 12 0.04 -16.44 3.44
C TYR A 12 -1.41 -16.50 3.89
N PHE A 13 -2.29 -17.20 3.15
CA PHE A 13 -3.70 -17.37 3.53
C PHE A 13 -3.92 -18.16 4.82
N ARG A 14 -2.96 -19.00 5.23
CA ARG A 14 -3.01 -19.69 6.53
C ARG A 14 -2.37 -18.90 7.67
N SER A 15 -1.78 -17.73 7.39
CA SER A 15 -1.13 -16.92 8.40
C SER A 15 -2.17 -16.08 9.16
N PRO A 16 -2.12 -16.00 10.51
CA PRO A 16 -3.00 -15.11 11.27
C PRO A 16 -2.76 -13.63 10.92
N LEU A 17 -1.52 -13.28 10.53
CA LEU A 17 -1.15 -11.92 10.11
C LEU A 17 -1.94 -11.46 8.90
N PHE A 18 -2.25 -12.35 7.95
CA PHE A 18 -3.08 -12.00 6.80
C PHE A 18 -4.47 -11.55 7.23
N TYR A 19 -5.12 -12.28 8.13
CA TYR A 19 -6.46 -11.92 8.61
C TYR A 19 -6.46 -10.63 9.43
N ILE A 20 -5.40 -10.39 10.22
CA ILE A 20 -5.25 -9.13 10.96
C ILE A 20 -5.07 -7.97 9.98
N ALA A 21 -4.18 -8.10 8.99
CA ALA A 21 -3.96 -7.07 7.98
C ALA A 21 -5.24 -6.81 7.16
N ALA A 22 -5.96 -7.87 6.78
CA ALA A 22 -7.23 -7.77 6.09
C ALA A 22 -8.29 -7.01 6.91
N LEU A 23 -8.40 -7.32 8.22
CA LEU A 23 -9.31 -6.64 9.11
C LEU A 23 -8.95 -5.15 9.27
N VAL A 24 -7.67 -4.84 9.52
CA VAL A 24 -7.19 -3.44 9.63
C VAL A 24 -7.47 -2.67 8.34
N SER A 25 -7.21 -3.29 7.18
CA SER A 25 -7.46 -2.69 5.87
C SER A 25 -8.94 -2.43 5.60
N LEU A 26 -9.79 -3.38 5.99
CA LEU A 26 -11.24 -3.25 5.86
C LEU A 26 -11.80 -2.14 6.76
N VAL A 27 -11.41 -2.12 8.03
CA VAL A 27 -11.87 -1.11 9.00
C VAL A 27 -11.41 0.28 8.60
N SER A 28 -10.16 0.42 8.16
CA SER A 28 -9.64 1.70 7.66
C SER A 28 -10.33 2.16 6.38
N GLY A 29 -10.68 1.25 5.47
CA GLY A 29 -11.46 1.57 4.26
C GLY A 29 -12.88 2.06 4.59
N ILE A 30 -13.56 1.38 5.52
CA ILE A 30 -14.88 1.83 6.00
C ILE A 30 -14.78 3.22 6.62
N TYR A 31 -13.79 3.44 7.49
CA TYR A 31 -13.55 4.74 8.10
C TYR A 31 -13.23 5.82 7.05
N GLY A 32 -12.42 5.51 6.03
CA GLY A 32 -12.14 6.42 4.92
C GLY A 32 -13.40 6.79 4.12
N GLY A 33 -14.23 5.81 3.78
CA GLY A 33 -15.52 6.06 3.11
C GLY A 33 -16.45 6.95 3.93
N VAL A 34 -16.53 6.73 5.24
CA VAL A 34 -17.27 7.60 6.17
C VAL A 34 -16.64 9.00 6.21
N TYR A 35 -15.32 9.10 6.36
CA TYR A 35 -14.60 10.38 6.43
C TYR A 35 -14.85 11.25 5.19
N CYS A 36 -14.78 10.67 3.98
CA CYS A 36 -15.09 11.38 2.74
C CYS A 36 -16.51 11.98 2.72
N THR A 37 -17.44 11.46 3.53
CA THR A 37 -18.83 11.95 3.58
C THR A 37 -19.07 13.18 4.44
N TYR A 38 -18.22 13.43 5.43
CA TYR A 38 -18.43 14.50 6.42
C TYR A 38 -17.76 15.83 6.07
N PHE A 39 -16.73 15.84 5.22
CA PHE A 39 -15.94 17.03 4.90
C PHE A 39 -16.39 17.71 3.58
N LYS A 40 -17.65 18.16 3.55
CA LYS A 40 -18.12 19.15 2.56
C LYS A 40 -17.86 20.56 3.12
N ASP A 41 -17.16 21.41 2.36
CA ASP A 41 -17.08 22.84 2.70
C ASP A 41 -18.44 23.55 2.46
N GLU A 42 -18.67 24.71 3.08
CA GLU A 42 -19.88 25.55 2.87
C GLU A 42 -20.05 25.98 1.40
N ALA A 43 -18.98 25.88 0.59
CA ALA A 43 -18.98 26.13 -0.86
C ALA A 43 -19.33 24.89 -1.72
N GLY A 44 -19.58 23.72 -1.13
CA GLY A 44 -19.84 22.48 -1.87
C GLY A 44 -18.60 21.87 -2.54
N ILE A 45 -17.40 22.35 -2.22
CA ILE A 45 -16.13 21.82 -2.71
C ILE A 45 -15.67 20.68 -1.78
N ILE A 46 -15.22 19.59 -2.41
CA ILE A 46 -14.74 18.37 -1.75
C ILE A 46 -13.44 18.70 -1.01
N ILE A 47 -13.47 18.74 0.32
CA ILE A 47 -12.26 18.91 1.12
C ILE A 47 -11.58 17.54 1.24
N ASN A 48 -10.51 17.37 0.47
CA ASN A 48 -9.41 16.41 0.68
C ASN A 48 -9.82 15.07 1.33
N CYS A 49 -10.40 14.15 0.57
CA CYS A 49 -10.07 12.75 0.77
C CYS A 49 -8.76 12.53 0.03
N SER A 50 -7.63 12.83 0.68
CA SER A 50 -6.30 12.66 0.09
C SER A 50 -5.80 11.23 0.33
N ALA A 51 -4.98 10.71 -0.58
CA ALA A 51 -4.34 9.41 -0.46
C ALA A 51 -3.34 9.43 0.74
N ASP A 52 -2.98 10.64 1.17
CA ASP A 52 -2.10 10.96 2.29
C ASP A 52 -2.83 10.98 3.65
N ASP A 53 -4.13 10.74 3.66
CA ASP A 53 -4.89 10.72 4.91
C ASP A 53 -4.55 9.49 5.75
N MET A 54 -4.60 9.68 7.08
CA MET A 54 -4.20 8.67 8.07
C MET A 54 -4.92 7.32 7.90
N TRP A 55 -6.12 7.31 7.31
CA TRP A 55 -6.88 6.09 7.06
C TRP A 55 -6.17 5.19 6.04
N MET A 56 -5.60 5.74 4.97
CA MET A 56 -4.92 4.95 3.94
C MET A 56 -3.53 4.49 4.38
N LEU A 57 -2.81 5.31 5.16
CA LEU A 57 -1.51 4.97 5.74
C LEU A 57 -1.57 3.70 6.61
N THR A 58 -2.65 3.52 7.38
CA THR A 58 -2.79 2.33 8.23
C THR A 58 -2.84 1.02 7.44
N ALA A 59 -3.49 1.01 6.27
CA ALA A 59 -3.54 -0.16 5.38
C ALA A 59 -2.17 -0.45 4.75
N ILE A 60 -1.44 0.59 4.34
CA ILE A 60 -0.07 0.45 3.80
C ILE A 60 0.87 -0.14 4.87
N TRP A 61 0.77 0.33 6.11
CA TRP A 61 1.58 -0.18 7.22
C TRP A 61 1.25 -1.64 7.55
N ALA A 62 -0.02 -2.02 7.51
CA ALA A 62 -0.44 -3.41 7.69
C ALA A 62 0.16 -4.33 6.61
N VAL A 63 0.22 -3.86 5.36
CA VAL A 63 0.88 -4.54 4.24
C VAL A 63 2.37 -4.74 4.50
N ILE A 64 3.09 -3.70 4.94
CA ILE A 64 4.53 -3.77 5.24
C ILE A 64 4.80 -4.86 6.28
N VAL A 65 4.02 -4.88 7.37
CA VAL A 65 4.14 -5.90 8.42
C VAL A 65 3.87 -7.29 7.86
N LEU A 66 2.78 -7.47 7.11
CA LEU A 66 2.40 -8.76 6.55
C LEU A 66 3.51 -9.33 5.66
N VAL A 67 3.99 -8.53 4.70
CA VAL A 67 4.98 -8.96 3.71
C VAL A 67 6.33 -9.22 4.37
N ALA A 68 6.86 -8.29 5.16
CA ALA A 68 8.18 -8.44 5.77
C ALA A 68 8.23 -9.59 6.79
N MET A 69 7.17 -9.81 7.57
CA MET A 69 7.11 -10.90 8.54
C MET A 69 6.97 -12.27 7.87
N CYS A 70 6.14 -12.38 6.82
CA CYS A 70 5.92 -13.64 6.10
C CYS A 70 7.10 -14.01 5.18
N ALA A 71 7.72 -13.02 4.53
CA ALA A 71 8.95 -13.21 3.78
C ALA A 71 10.12 -13.54 4.71
N GLY A 72 10.26 -12.80 5.81
CA GLY A 72 11.33 -12.98 6.80
C GLY A 72 11.25 -14.31 7.53
N ARG A 73 10.06 -14.94 7.55
CA ARG A 73 9.90 -16.31 8.07
C ARG A 73 10.83 -17.30 7.40
N GLU A 74 11.08 -17.14 6.10
CA GLU A 74 11.88 -18.12 5.39
C GLU A 74 13.38 -18.08 5.70
N PHE A 75 13.89 -16.90 6.05
CA PHE A 75 15.28 -16.68 6.38
C PHE A 75 15.64 -17.30 7.73
N SER A 76 14.84 -17.06 8.76
CA SER A 76 15.11 -17.59 10.09
C SER A 76 14.85 -19.10 10.21
N ASP A 77 13.89 -19.63 9.44
CA ASP A 77 13.52 -21.05 9.50
C ASP A 77 14.47 -21.91 8.63
N GLY A 78 15.46 -21.29 7.97
CA GLY A 78 16.42 -21.98 7.09
C GLY A 78 15.82 -22.51 5.78
N THR A 79 14.53 -22.29 5.54
CA THR A 79 13.79 -22.75 4.36
C THR A 79 14.40 -22.33 3.03
N ILE A 80 15.06 -21.17 2.96
CA ILE A 80 15.74 -20.71 1.74
C ILE A 80 16.89 -21.66 1.36
N ARG A 81 17.65 -22.15 2.35
CA ARG A 81 18.72 -23.13 2.10
C ARG A 81 18.15 -24.44 1.56
N ASN A 82 17.00 -24.87 2.07
CA ASN A 82 16.33 -26.07 1.58
C ASN A 82 15.88 -25.92 0.11
N LYS A 83 15.30 -24.77 -0.25
CA LYS A 83 14.90 -24.48 -1.64
C LYS A 83 16.09 -24.46 -2.61
N ILE A 84 17.22 -23.91 -2.16
CA ILE A 84 18.47 -23.90 -2.94
C ILE A 84 19.02 -25.33 -3.09
N ALA A 85 18.99 -26.14 -2.04
CA ALA A 85 19.44 -27.53 -2.08
C ALA A 85 18.62 -28.39 -3.06
N VAL A 86 17.33 -28.09 -3.24
CA VAL A 86 16.43 -28.74 -4.21
C VAL A 86 16.64 -28.20 -5.65
N GLY A 87 17.53 -27.21 -5.85
CA GLY A 87 17.94 -26.72 -7.17
C GLY A 87 17.30 -25.39 -7.59
N HIS A 88 16.58 -24.68 -6.72
CA HIS A 88 16.07 -23.35 -7.05
C HIS A 88 17.15 -22.28 -6.87
N THR A 89 17.25 -21.35 -7.82
CA THR A 89 18.15 -20.21 -7.71
C THR A 89 17.60 -19.14 -6.77
N LYS A 90 18.49 -18.34 -6.17
CA LYS A 90 18.10 -17.22 -5.29
C LYS A 90 17.19 -16.21 -6.01
N THR A 91 17.45 -15.93 -7.28
CA THR A 91 16.63 -15.03 -8.11
C THR A 91 15.22 -15.56 -8.31
N VAL A 92 15.05 -16.86 -8.57
CA VAL A 92 13.71 -17.46 -8.74
C VAL A 92 12.92 -17.40 -7.43
N ILE A 93 13.58 -17.59 -6.28
CA ILE A 93 12.94 -17.48 -4.97
C ILE A 93 12.53 -16.03 -4.69
N PHE A 94 13.38 -15.06 -5.00
CA PHE A 94 13.08 -13.63 -4.86
C PHE A 94 11.90 -13.21 -5.74
N LEU A 95 11.93 -13.52 -7.03
CA LEU A 95 10.85 -13.16 -7.96
C LEU A 95 9.52 -13.82 -7.59
N ALA A 96 9.56 -15.09 -7.15
CA ALA A 96 8.37 -15.76 -6.64
C ALA A 96 7.81 -15.05 -5.39
N GLU A 97 8.68 -14.53 -4.52
CA GLU A 97 8.24 -13.77 -3.35
C GLU A 97 7.63 -12.42 -3.71
N VAL A 98 8.23 -11.70 -4.66
CA VAL A 98 7.69 -10.42 -5.15
C VAL A 98 6.30 -10.62 -5.76
N ILE A 99 6.12 -11.66 -6.59
CA ILE A 99 4.81 -11.95 -7.20
C ILE A 99 3.76 -12.30 -6.12
N VAL A 100 4.15 -13.10 -5.13
CA VAL A 100 3.24 -13.46 -4.03
C VAL A 100 2.89 -12.22 -3.21
N ALA A 101 3.89 -11.39 -2.88
CA ALA A 101 3.68 -10.15 -2.16
C ALA A 101 2.69 -9.24 -2.92
N ALA A 102 2.91 -9.01 -4.21
CA ALA A 102 2.02 -8.24 -5.08
C ALA A 102 0.57 -8.74 -5.06
N ILE A 103 0.35 -10.06 -5.20
CA ILE A 103 -1.00 -10.64 -5.13
C ILE A 103 -1.64 -10.37 -3.75
N MET A 104 -0.88 -10.56 -2.67
CA MET A 104 -1.39 -10.36 -1.32
C MET A 104 -1.68 -8.88 -1.04
N THR A 105 -0.81 -7.97 -1.50
CA THR A 105 -1.03 -6.52 -1.36
C THR A 105 -2.20 -6.04 -2.19
N GLY A 106 -2.38 -6.56 -3.39
CA GLY A 106 -3.57 -6.30 -4.21
C GLY A 106 -4.87 -6.70 -3.50
N ILE A 107 -4.90 -7.86 -2.82
CA ILE A 107 -6.07 -8.28 -2.02
C ILE A 107 -6.31 -7.32 -0.85
N ILE A 108 -5.26 -6.96 -0.10
CA ILE A 108 -5.37 -6.04 1.03
C ILE A 108 -5.81 -4.64 0.57
N TYR A 109 -5.29 -4.18 -0.57
CA TYR A 109 -5.69 -2.95 -1.21
C TYR A 109 -7.18 -2.96 -1.60
N LEU A 110 -7.67 -4.03 -2.24
CA LEU A 110 -9.08 -4.17 -2.59
C LEU A 110 -9.99 -4.12 -1.36
N LEU A 111 -9.55 -4.72 -0.25
CA LEU A 111 -10.28 -4.65 1.02
C LEU A 111 -10.33 -3.24 1.63
N ASN A 112 -9.42 -2.35 1.23
CA ASN A 112 -9.44 -0.94 1.64
C ASN A 112 -10.30 -0.09 0.70
N ILE A 113 -10.00 -0.15 -0.61
CA ILE A 113 -10.56 0.77 -1.58
C ILE A 113 -12.05 0.51 -1.87
N VAL A 114 -12.49 -0.76 -1.85
CA VAL A 114 -13.89 -1.08 -2.15
C VAL A 114 -14.84 -0.50 -1.10
N PRO A 115 -14.63 -0.68 0.22
CA PRO A 115 -15.44 -0.01 1.24
C PRO A 115 -15.35 1.52 1.17
N THR A 116 -14.16 2.08 0.91
CA THR A 116 -14.00 3.53 0.74
C THR A 116 -14.85 4.03 -0.42
N ALA A 117 -14.81 3.34 -1.56
CA ALA A 117 -15.57 3.71 -2.74
C ALA A 117 -17.08 3.56 -2.56
N ILE A 118 -17.54 2.56 -1.80
CA ILE A 118 -18.95 2.38 -1.46
C ILE A 118 -19.42 3.52 -0.53
N GLY A 119 -18.66 3.81 0.53
CA GLY A 119 -19.00 4.90 1.47
C GLY A 119 -18.94 6.27 0.82
N GLY A 120 -17.96 6.48 -0.07
CA GLY A 120 -17.77 7.71 -0.85
C GLY A 120 -18.51 7.72 -2.19
N TRP A 121 -19.44 6.79 -2.46
CA TRP A 121 -20.07 6.63 -3.77
C TRP A 121 -20.74 7.92 -4.28
N TYR A 122 -21.34 8.69 -3.37
CA TYR A 122 -21.92 9.99 -3.69
C TYR A 122 -20.87 11.00 -4.20
N PHE A 123 -19.62 10.91 -3.74
CA PHE A 123 -18.53 11.83 -4.08
C PHE A 123 -17.80 11.42 -5.37
N ILE A 124 -17.67 10.11 -5.62
CA ILE A 124 -17.03 9.60 -6.84
C ILE A 124 -17.75 10.09 -8.11
N ASN A 125 -19.07 10.28 -8.04
CA ASN A 125 -19.86 10.78 -9.17
C ASN A 125 -19.63 12.29 -9.46
N GLU A 126 -19.10 13.05 -8.50
CA GLU A 126 -18.80 14.48 -8.65
C GLU A 126 -17.36 14.72 -9.12
N ILE A 127 -16.48 13.72 -9.01
CA ILE A 127 -15.08 13.80 -9.44
C ILE A 127 -15.00 13.50 -10.95
N PRO A 128 -14.32 14.33 -11.75
CA PRO A 128 -14.08 14.02 -13.16
C PRO A 128 -13.36 12.68 -13.31
N THR A 129 -13.82 11.84 -14.26
CA THR A 129 -13.34 10.46 -14.42
C THR A 129 -11.82 10.35 -14.56
N LEU A 130 -11.17 11.34 -15.19
CA LEU A 130 -9.72 11.38 -15.32
C LEU A 130 -9.02 11.40 -13.96
N TYR A 131 -9.43 12.31 -13.06
CA TYR A 131 -8.84 12.41 -11.72
C TYR A 131 -9.11 11.17 -10.88
N ALA A 132 -10.29 10.55 -11.00
CA ALA A 132 -10.61 9.31 -10.30
C ALA A 132 -9.70 8.14 -10.73
N VAL A 133 -9.39 8.05 -12.04
CA VAL A 133 -8.47 7.03 -12.58
C VAL A 133 -7.04 7.29 -12.12
N GLU A 134 -6.56 8.53 -12.17
CA GLU A 134 -5.24 8.91 -11.66
C GLU A 134 -5.08 8.54 -10.18
N TRP A 135 -6.11 8.82 -9.38
CA TRP A 135 -6.16 8.47 -7.96
C TRP A 135 -6.03 6.96 -7.72
N PHE A 136 -6.84 6.18 -8.43
CA PHE A 136 -6.82 4.73 -8.34
C PHE A 136 -5.45 4.15 -8.72
N VAL A 137 -4.87 4.63 -9.82
CA VAL A 137 -3.57 4.17 -10.33
C VAL A 137 -2.45 4.52 -9.35
N ASN A 138 -2.41 5.75 -8.82
CA ASN A 138 -1.39 6.17 -7.86
C ASN A 138 -1.40 5.31 -6.60
N ILE A 139 -2.59 5.05 -6.03
CA ILE A 139 -2.68 4.23 -4.82
C ILE A 139 -2.29 2.78 -5.11
N CYS A 140 -2.74 2.21 -6.23
CA CYS A 140 -2.30 0.87 -6.65
C CYS A 140 -0.77 0.78 -6.73
N LEU A 141 -0.14 1.76 -7.40
CA LEU A 141 1.31 1.81 -7.53
C LEU A 141 2.00 1.92 -6.16
N THR A 142 1.48 2.71 -5.23
CA THR A 142 2.04 2.81 -3.88
C THR A 142 2.00 1.47 -3.15
N PHE A 143 0.87 0.74 -3.15
CA PHE A 143 0.78 -0.57 -2.50
C PHE A 143 1.77 -1.59 -3.11
N GLU A 144 1.87 -1.61 -4.44
CA GLU A 144 2.77 -2.51 -5.15
C GLU A 144 4.24 -2.20 -4.89
N LEU A 145 4.63 -0.92 -4.96
CA LEU A 145 5.99 -0.48 -4.64
C LEU A 145 6.37 -0.84 -3.20
N MET A 146 5.46 -0.65 -2.25
CA MET A 146 5.71 -1.03 -0.85
C MET A 146 5.91 -2.53 -0.67
N SER A 147 5.16 -3.36 -1.41
CA SER A 147 5.35 -4.81 -1.40
C SER A 147 6.76 -5.19 -1.86
N ILE A 148 7.23 -4.58 -2.96
CA ILE A 148 8.55 -4.84 -3.55
C ILE A 148 9.66 -4.39 -2.59
N PHE A 149 9.52 -3.20 -1.99
CA PHE A 149 10.49 -2.70 -1.02
C PHE A 149 10.55 -3.60 0.22
N ALA A 150 9.41 -4.01 0.78
CA ALA A 150 9.37 -4.89 1.93
C ALA A 150 10.05 -6.23 1.66
N VAL A 151 9.81 -6.85 0.50
CA VAL A 151 10.51 -8.08 0.08
C VAL A 151 12.01 -7.81 -0.08
N THR A 152 12.40 -6.74 -0.77
CA THR A 152 13.81 -6.40 -1.02
C THR A 152 14.58 -6.20 0.28
N VAL A 153 14.06 -5.38 1.19
CA VAL A 153 14.65 -5.13 2.51
C VAL A 153 14.77 -6.43 3.31
N THR A 154 13.77 -7.31 3.24
CA THR A 154 13.81 -8.61 3.91
C THR A 154 14.86 -9.56 3.34
N PHE A 155 15.10 -9.52 2.03
CA PHE A 155 16.16 -10.31 1.40
C PHE A 155 17.57 -9.77 1.70
N LEU A 156 17.70 -8.47 1.97
CA LEU A 156 18.94 -7.84 2.42
C LEU A 156 19.20 -8.08 3.91
N LEU A 157 18.14 -8.06 4.73
CA LEU A 157 18.20 -8.14 6.18
C LEU A 157 17.64 -9.48 6.66
N ALA A 158 18.53 -10.42 6.96
CA ALA A 158 18.16 -11.77 7.43
C ALA A 158 17.34 -11.77 8.74
N LYS A 159 17.25 -10.65 9.47
CA LYS A 159 16.50 -10.51 10.73
C LYS A 159 15.13 -9.87 10.48
N ARG A 160 14.07 -10.64 10.78
CA ARG A 160 12.65 -10.26 10.58
C ARG A 160 12.28 -8.88 11.14
N ALA A 161 12.58 -8.63 12.42
CA ALA A 161 12.22 -7.38 13.09
C ALA A 161 12.94 -6.16 12.50
N VAL A 162 14.21 -6.33 12.12
CA VAL A 162 15.01 -5.26 11.51
C VAL A 162 14.49 -4.95 10.11
N ALA A 163 14.10 -5.98 9.34
CA ALA A 163 13.52 -5.81 8.02
C ALA A 163 12.22 -5.01 8.06
N VAL A 164 11.34 -5.31 9.02
CA VAL A 164 10.09 -4.56 9.23
C VAL A 164 10.41 -3.09 9.55
N VAL A 165 11.24 -2.82 10.56
CA VAL A 165 11.58 -1.44 10.96
C VAL A 165 12.23 -0.66 9.82
N ALA A 166 13.14 -1.28 9.07
CA ALA A 166 13.79 -0.65 7.93
C ALA A 166 12.80 -0.35 6.78
N ALA A 167 11.86 -1.27 6.49
CA ALA A 167 10.82 -1.03 5.49
C ALA A 167 9.87 0.09 5.90
N PHE A 168 9.50 0.17 7.18
CA PHE A 168 8.74 1.28 7.74
C PHE A 168 9.47 2.61 7.65
N ALA A 169 10.73 2.65 8.08
CA ALA A 169 11.55 3.86 8.04
C ALA A 169 11.72 4.36 6.59
N LEU A 170 11.96 3.45 5.65
CA LEU A 170 12.07 3.78 4.23
C LEU A 170 10.76 4.35 3.69
N HIS A 171 9.63 3.71 3.95
CA HIS A 171 8.34 4.21 3.52
C HIS A 171 8.05 5.60 4.11
N PHE A 172 8.32 5.80 5.41
CA PHE A 172 8.12 7.08 6.08
C PHE A 172 8.99 8.19 5.49
N VAL A 173 10.25 7.92 5.18
CA VAL A 173 11.14 8.89 4.52
C VAL A 173 10.66 9.23 3.12
N LEU A 174 10.27 8.22 2.33
CA LEU A 174 9.73 8.44 0.98
C LEU A 174 8.44 9.25 1.02
N TYR A 175 7.56 8.96 1.97
CA TYR A 175 6.32 9.69 2.19
C TYR A 175 6.58 11.17 2.50
N ILE A 176 7.54 11.47 3.38
CA ILE A 176 7.95 12.86 3.68
C ILE A 176 8.48 13.56 2.43
N ILE A 177 9.36 12.91 1.66
CA ILE A 177 9.95 13.50 0.45
C ILE A 177 8.86 13.82 -0.58
N LEU A 178 7.91 12.90 -0.78
CA LEU A 178 6.79 13.12 -1.70
C LEU A 178 5.90 14.28 -1.23
N GLY A 179 5.52 14.32 0.05
CA GLY A 179 4.72 15.41 0.60
C GLY A 179 5.41 16.78 0.48
N PHE A 180 6.74 16.85 0.63
CA PHE A 180 7.48 18.08 0.32
C PHE A 180 7.41 18.44 -1.16
N THR A 181 7.53 17.45 -2.04
CA THR A 181 7.54 17.67 -3.49
C THR A 181 6.18 18.18 -3.98
N ASP A 182 5.08 17.63 -3.49
CA ASP A 182 3.73 18.09 -3.80
C ASP A 182 3.52 19.53 -3.31
N GLY A 183 3.97 19.86 -2.11
CA GLY A 183 3.97 21.24 -1.60
C GLY A 183 4.78 22.21 -2.47
N TYR A 184 5.82 21.75 -3.16
CA TYR A 184 6.54 22.58 -4.14
C TYR A 184 5.73 22.76 -5.44
N TYR A 185 5.06 21.72 -5.96
CA TYR A 185 4.27 21.82 -7.19
C TYR A 185 3.05 22.73 -7.05
N TYR A 186 2.29 22.63 -5.95
CA TYR A 186 1.12 23.49 -5.74
C TYR A 186 1.47 24.98 -5.60
N ASN A 187 2.69 25.32 -5.19
CA ASN A 187 3.16 26.72 -5.10
C ASN A 187 3.48 27.36 -6.45
N PHE A 188 3.58 26.59 -7.55
CA PHE A 188 3.85 27.13 -8.89
C PHE A 188 2.63 27.14 -9.81
N ASP A 189 1.57 26.39 -9.48
CA ASP A 189 0.37 26.25 -10.30
C ASP A 189 -0.82 27.12 -9.85
N GLU A 190 -0.70 27.94 -8.79
CA GLU A 190 -1.70 28.99 -8.53
C GLU A 190 -1.68 30.00 -9.70
N PRO A 191 -2.71 30.03 -10.57
CA PRO A 191 -2.85 31.18 -11.44
C PRO A 191 -3.30 32.33 -10.54
N ARG A 192 -2.53 33.41 -10.53
CA ARG A 192 -2.91 34.70 -9.93
C ARG A 192 -4.16 35.27 -10.61
N PHE A 193 -5.32 34.65 -10.48
CA PHE A 193 -6.61 35.24 -10.83
C PHE A 193 -7.10 36.09 -9.67
N GLY A 194 -6.44 37.23 -9.50
CA GLY A 194 -6.71 38.16 -8.41
C GLY A 194 -6.48 39.61 -8.80
N THR A 195 -6.74 40.02 -10.05
CA THR A 195 -6.91 41.42 -10.43
C THR A 195 -7.76 41.58 -11.69
N LEU A 196 -9.02 41.16 -11.67
CA LEU A 196 -10.06 41.74 -12.53
C LEU A 196 -11.40 41.61 -11.82
N THR A 197 -11.80 42.63 -11.06
CA THR A 197 -13.16 43.18 -10.90
C THR A 197 -13.27 44.00 -9.61
N SER A 198 -13.04 45.31 -9.73
CA SER A 198 -13.92 46.40 -9.28
C SER A 198 -13.22 47.73 -9.52
#